data_AF-A0A534BHF5-F1
#
_entry.id   AF-A0A534BHF5-F1
#
_cell.length_a   1.000
_cell.length_b   1.000
_cell.length_c   1.000
_cell.angle_alpha   90.00
_cell.angle_beta   90.00
_cell.angle_gamma   90.00
#
_symmetry.space_group_name_H-M   'P 1'
#
loop_
_entity.id
_entity.type
_entity.pdbx_description
1 polymer ?
#
loop_
_entity_poly.entity_id
_entity_poly.type
_entity_poly.pdbx_seq_one_letter_code
_entity_poly.pdbx_strand_id
1 'polypeptide(L)'
;MDQRPGTLLIACGALAREIAALKRANGWTTLDVRCLPAQLHNRPERIAPAVRAEIQANRARYANMFVVYGDCGTGGRLDAVLKEEGVERLPGAHCYEFLARPQVFAQLAEAEPGTFYLTDFLLRHYERLVVRPLGLDRHPELAAEYFRHYKKLVYLAQTDRADAIGRARQIADSLGFCFEYRYTGYGELGTRLRTLVTSQDALAWQA
;
A
#
# COMPACT_ATOMS: atom_id res chain seq x y z
N MET A 1 -3.29 36.31 5.09
CA MET A 1 -2.64 35.10 5.64
C MET A 1 -3.35 33.92 5.02
N ASP A 2 -2.68 33.23 4.10
CA ASP A 2 -3.23 32.17 3.24
C ASP A 2 -3.52 30.92 4.08
N GLN A 3 -4.68 30.88 4.76
CA GLN A 3 -5.11 29.70 5.53
C GLN A 3 -5.58 28.63 4.55
N ARG A 4 -4.64 27.85 3.99
CA ARG A 4 -4.97 26.63 3.23
C ARG A 4 -5.53 25.60 4.21
N PRO A 5 -6.83 25.28 4.22
CA PRO A 5 -7.35 24.33 5.18
C PRO A 5 -7.12 22.90 4.67
N GLY A 6 -6.61 22.04 5.55
CA GLY A 6 -6.67 20.59 5.38
C GLY A 6 -5.37 19.92 4.94
N THR A 7 -5.41 18.59 5.05
CA THR A 7 -4.28 17.69 4.79
C THR A 7 -4.60 16.80 3.62
N LEU A 8 -3.66 16.67 2.67
CA LEU A 8 -3.79 15.70 1.60
C LEU A 8 -2.89 14.48 1.84
N LEU A 9 -3.48 13.29 1.79
CA LEU A 9 -2.77 12.03 1.66
C LEU A 9 -2.68 11.66 0.19
N ILE A 10 -1.46 11.51 -0.34
CA ILE A 10 -1.22 10.89 -1.64
C ILE A 10 -0.91 9.42 -1.39
N ALA A 11 -1.88 8.57 -1.66
CA ALA A 11 -1.89 7.18 -1.21
C ALA A 11 -1.76 6.17 -2.37
N CYS A 12 -1.27 4.99 -2.04
CA CYS A 12 -1.40 3.82 -2.89
C CYS A 12 -2.87 3.47 -3.10
N GLY A 13 -3.29 3.27 -4.36
CA GLY A 13 -4.65 2.86 -4.70
C GLY A 13 -5.05 1.51 -4.08
N ALA A 14 -4.08 0.67 -3.70
CA ALA A 14 -4.34 -0.58 -3.00
C ALA A 14 -4.81 -0.40 -1.54
N LEU A 15 -4.65 0.80 -0.97
CA LEU A 15 -5.06 1.14 0.39
C LEU A 15 -6.35 2.00 0.44
N ALA A 16 -6.94 2.32 -0.71
CA ALA A 16 -8.03 3.30 -0.80
C ALA A 16 -9.23 2.93 0.09
N ARG A 17 -9.61 1.64 0.11
CA ARG A 17 -10.77 1.16 0.87
C ARG A 17 -10.48 1.19 2.38
N GLU A 18 -9.29 0.79 2.78
CA GLU A 18 -8.82 0.72 4.16
C GLU A 18 -8.70 2.13 4.75
N ILE A 19 -8.09 3.06 4.01
CA ILE A 19 -8.01 4.49 4.40
C ILE A 19 -9.41 5.09 4.51
N ALA A 20 -10.31 4.83 3.55
CA ALA A 20 -11.68 5.33 3.61
C ALA A 20 -12.46 4.78 4.82
N ALA A 21 -12.26 3.50 5.17
CA ALA A 21 -12.86 2.90 6.36
C ALA A 21 -12.33 3.55 7.65
N LEU A 22 -11.01 3.76 7.74
CA LEU A 22 -10.37 4.44 8.88
C LEU A 22 -10.85 5.88 9.02
N LYS A 23 -10.95 6.65 7.92
CA LYS A 23 -11.50 8.01 7.94
C LYS A 23 -12.90 8.06 8.52
N ARG A 24 -13.80 7.18 8.05
CA ARG A 24 -15.18 7.10 8.55
C ARG A 24 -15.24 6.73 10.02
N ALA A 25 -14.50 5.70 10.43
CA ALA A 25 -14.49 5.21 11.80
C ALA A 25 -13.95 6.24 12.81
N ASN A 26 -13.11 7.18 12.37
CA ASN A 26 -12.46 8.17 13.24
C ASN A 26 -12.97 9.61 13.05
N GLY A 27 -13.93 9.84 12.15
CA GLY A 27 -14.44 11.19 11.88
C GLY A 27 -13.40 12.15 11.29
N TRP A 28 -12.40 11.66 10.55
CA TRP A 28 -11.36 12.50 9.92
C TRP A 28 -11.91 13.22 8.68
N THR A 29 -12.73 14.25 8.88
CA THR A 29 -13.44 14.99 7.84
C THR A 29 -12.56 15.96 7.06
N THR A 30 -11.47 16.45 7.66
CA THR A 30 -10.53 17.42 7.07
C THR A 30 -9.35 16.79 6.32
N LEU A 31 -9.29 15.46 6.27
CA LEU A 31 -8.22 14.68 5.66
C LEU A 31 -8.61 14.26 4.25
N ASP A 32 -8.08 14.89 3.22
CA ASP A 32 -8.29 14.48 1.84
C ASP A 32 -7.35 13.33 1.42
N VAL A 33 -7.80 12.54 0.44
CA VAL A 33 -7.03 11.39 -0.04
C VAL A 33 -7.07 11.36 -1.57
N ARG A 34 -5.89 11.36 -2.19
CA ARG A 34 -5.71 11.11 -3.62
C ARG A 34 -4.99 9.79 -3.79
N CYS A 35 -5.63 8.85 -4.49
CA CYS A 35 -5.07 7.53 -4.71
C CYS A 35 -4.45 7.42 -6.09
N LEU A 36 -3.18 7.00 -6.14
CA LEU A 36 -2.50 6.69 -7.40
C LEU A 36 -2.92 5.31 -7.94
N PRO A 37 -2.86 5.08 -9.26
CA PRO A 37 -3.22 3.80 -9.88
C PRO A 37 -2.39 2.63 -9.33
N ALA A 38 -3.04 1.56 -8.87
CA ALA A 38 -2.36 0.40 -8.33
C ALA A 38 -1.46 -0.33 -9.36
N GLN A 39 -1.73 -0.16 -10.66
CA GLN A 39 -0.94 -0.70 -11.76
C GLN A 39 0.52 -0.23 -11.76
N LEU A 40 0.83 0.87 -11.06
CA LEU A 40 2.21 1.35 -10.92
C LEU A 40 3.13 0.31 -10.26
N HIS A 41 2.63 -0.69 -9.54
CA HIS A 41 3.47 -1.75 -8.95
C HIS A 41 4.08 -2.70 -10.01
N ASN A 42 3.52 -2.75 -11.22
CA ASN A 42 4.13 -3.47 -12.33
C ASN A 42 5.21 -2.64 -13.03
N ARG A 43 5.33 -1.35 -12.68
CA ARG A 43 6.33 -0.38 -13.16
C ARG A 43 6.78 0.54 -12.02
N PRO A 44 7.47 0.02 -10.98
CA PRO A 44 7.81 0.79 -9.78
C PRO A 44 8.59 2.08 -10.06
N GLU A 45 9.35 2.13 -11.15
CA GLU A 45 10.04 3.31 -11.64
C GLU A 45 9.12 4.50 -11.93
N ARG A 46 7.82 4.27 -12.13
CA ARG A 46 6.81 5.30 -12.39
C ARG A 46 6.14 5.83 -11.12
N ILE A 47 6.33 5.18 -9.96
CA ILE A 47 5.71 5.60 -8.69
C ILE A 47 6.23 6.99 -8.28
N ALA A 48 7.55 7.17 -8.22
CA ALA A 48 8.14 8.42 -7.74
C ALA A 48 7.77 9.64 -8.62
N PRO A 49 7.84 9.57 -9.97
CA PRO A 49 7.31 10.64 -10.83
C PRO A 49 5.81 10.91 -10.66
N ALA A 50 4.98 9.88 -10.50
CA ALA A 50 3.55 10.05 -10.31
C ALA A 50 3.22 10.74 -8.98
N VAL A 51 3.94 10.36 -7.90
CA VAL A 51 3.83 11.01 -6.59
C VAL A 51 4.25 12.48 -6.69
N ARG A 52 5.39 12.79 -7.34
CA ARG A 52 5.82 14.18 -7.56
C ARG A 52 4.76 15.01 -8.26
N ALA A 53 4.18 14.48 -9.34
CA ALA A 53 3.16 15.18 -10.10
C ALA A 53 1.94 15.52 -9.23
N GLU A 54 1.48 14.59 -8.39
CA GLU A 54 0.37 14.83 -7.46
C GLU A 54 0.73 15.86 -6.37
N ILE A 55 1.95 15.83 -5.83
CA ILE A 55 2.42 16.84 -4.86
C ILE A 55 2.35 18.23 -5.49
N GLN A 56 2.95 18.39 -6.67
CA GLN A 56 3.05 19.68 -7.35
C GLN A 56 1.66 20.22 -7.74
N ALA A 57 0.78 19.35 -8.24
CA ALA A 57 -0.59 19.73 -8.61
C ALA A 57 -1.44 20.22 -7.43
N ASN A 58 -1.11 19.82 -6.20
CA ASN A 58 -1.90 20.12 -5.01
C ASN A 58 -1.20 21.08 -4.02
N ARG A 59 0.04 21.48 -4.31
CA ARG A 59 0.86 22.31 -3.42
C ARG A 59 0.25 23.66 -3.07
N ALA A 60 -0.48 24.28 -4.00
CA ALA A 60 -1.18 25.55 -3.75
C ALA A 60 -2.48 25.40 -2.94
N ARG A 61 -2.99 24.16 -2.78
CA ARG A 61 -4.34 23.90 -2.23
C ARG A 61 -4.31 23.43 -0.78
N TYR A 62 -3.28 22.71 -0.37
CA TYR A 62 -3.17 22.12 0.96
C TYR A 62 -2.01 22.72 1.74
N ALA A 63 -2.20 22.91 3.05
CA ALA A 63 -1.11 23.31 3.94
C ALA A 63 -0.14 22.15 4.17
N ASN A 64 -0.69 20.94 4.34
CA ASN A 64 0.08 19.74 4.66
C ASN A 64 -0.18 18.64 3.64
N MET A 65 0.87 17.91 3.29
CA MET A 65 0.79 16.74 2.41
C MET A 65 1.62 15.61 3.00
N PHE A 66 1.11 14.39 2.93
CA PHE A 66 1.84 13.18 3.31
C PHE A 66 1.63 12.10 2.28
N VAL A 67 2.65 11.25 2.12
CA VAL A 67 2.61 10.14 1.19
C VAL A 67 2.36 8.83 1.93
N VAL A 68 1.28 8.14 1.54
CA VAL A 68 0.89 6.84 2.11
C VAL A 68 1.29 5.76 1.10
N TYR A 69 2.60 5.58 1.01
CA TYR A 69 3.28 4.58 0.19
C TYR A 69 4.47 4.02 0.99
N GLY A 70 4.72 2.71 0.90
CA GLY A 70 6.06 2.19 1.17
C GLY A 70 7.00 2.51 0.01
N ASP A 71 8.28 2.10 0.09
CA ASP A 71 9.18 2.22 -1.07
C ASP A 71 8.61 1.49 -2.32
N CYS A 72 7.97 0.34 -2.11
CA CYS A 72 7.26 -0.45 -3.12
C CYS A 72 8.10 -0.77 -4.36
N GLY A 73 9.40 -1.01 -4.17
CA GLY A 73 10.34 -1.35 -5.24
C GLY A 73 10.87 -0.14 -6.00
N THR A 74 10.71 1.08 -5.48
CA THR A 74 11.31 2.26 -6.11
C THR A 74 12.82 2.32 -5.93
N GLY A 75 13.37 1.60 -4.95
CA GLY A 75 14.80 1.56 -4.68
C GLY A 75 15.32 2.89 -4.12
N GLY A 76 14.53 3.53 -3.25
CA GLY A 76 14.87 4.82 -2.63
C GLY A 76 14.60 6.05 -3.51
N ARG A 77 14.19 5.88 -4.77
CA ARG A 77 13.85 7.00 -5.66
C ARG A 77 12.66 7.81 -5.14
N LEU A 78 11.69 7.16 -4.50
CA LEU A 78 10.60 7.87 -3.85
C LEU A 78 11.14 8.77 -2.72
N ASP A 79 12.02 8.26 -1.86
CA ASP A 79 12.60 9.05 -0.77
C ASP A 79 13.40 10.26 -1.28
N ALA A 80 14.15 10.11 -2.36
CA ALA A 80 14.88 11.21 -2.99
C ALA A 80 13.93 12.33 -3.47
N VAL A 81 12.86 11.96 -4.18
CA VAL A 81 11.83 12.91 -4.64
C VAL A 81 11.15 13.61 -3.46
N LEU A 82 10.81 12.86 -2.42
CA LEU A 82 10.11 13.37 -1.24
C LEU A 82 10.97 14.35 -0.44
N LYS A 83 12.28 14.08 -0.35
CA LYS A 83 13.25 15.01 0.25
C LYS A 83 13.32 16.34 -0.52
N GLU A 84 13.37 16.28 -1.84
CA GLU A 84 13.36 17.50 -2.69
C GLU A 84 12.07 18.30 -2.55
N GLU A 85 10.94 17.60 -2.46
CA GLU A 85 9.63 18.23 -2.30
C GLU A 85 9.34 18.65 -0.84
N GLY A 86 10.16 18.25 0.15
CA GLY A 86 9.89 18.52 1.56
C GLY A 86 8.58 17.91 2.05
N VAL A 87 8.28 16.68 1.60
CA VAL A 87 7.07 15.92 1.96
C VAL A 87 7.49 14.60 2.58
N GLU A 88 6.83 14.16 3.64
CA GLU A 88 7.14 12.90 4.31
C GLU A 88 6.24 11.75 3.83
N ARG A 89 6.72 10.51 3.99
CA ARG A 89 5.92 9.30 3.80
C ARG A 89 5.90 8.42 5.03
N LEU A 90 4.93 7.51 5.09
CA LEU A 90 5.00 6.40 6.05
C LEU A 90 6.24 5.53 5.81
N PRO A 91 7.01 5.19 6.86
CA PRO A 91 8.18 4.33 6.73
C PRO A 91 7.74 2.90 6.42
N GLY A 92 8.52 2.19 5.61
CA GLY A 92 8.24 0.80 5.26
C GLY A 92 8.67 0.47 3.83
N ALA A 93 9.00 -0.79 3.60
CA ALA A 93 9.42 -1.30 2.30
C ALA A 93 8.23 -1.45 1.34
N HIS A 94 7.05 -1.82 1.86
CA HIS A 94 5.85 -2.03 1.04
C HIS A 94 4.58 -1.60 1.77
N CYS A 95 3.54 -1.25 1.02
CA CYS A 95 2.25 -0.84 1.61
C CYS A 95 1.59 -1.93 2.48
N TYR A 96 1.81 -3.21 2.15
CA TYR A 96 1.28 -4.32 2.95
C TYR A 96 2.00 -4.49 4.30
N GLU A 97 3.18 -3.89 4.49
CA GLU A 97 3.86 -3.85 5.79
C GLU A 97 3.02 -3.10 6.83
N PHE A 98 2.30 -2.06 6.42
CA PHE A 98 1.40 -1.32 7.30
C PHE A 98 0.27 -2.21 7.82
N LEU A 99 -0.15 -3.20 7.03
CA LEU A 99 -1.21 -4.13 7.38
C LEU A 99 -0.66 -5.31 8.20
N ALA A 100 0.48 -5.86 7.80
CA ALA A 100 1.14 -6.96 8.51
C ALA A 100 1.71 -6.55 9.89
N ARG A 101 2.02 -5.25 10.07
CA ARG A 101 2.88 -4.68 11.13
C ARG A 101 4.37 -4.92 10.83
N PRO A 102 5.27 -3.95 11.06
CA PRO A 102 6.68 -4.04 10.66
C PRO A 102 7.42 -5.24 11.23
N GLN A 103 7.23 -5.54 12.52
CA GLN A 103 7.95 -6.63 13.18
C GLN A 103 7.53 -7.99 12.61
N VAL A 104 6.23 -8.16 12.36
CA VAL A 104 5.70 -9.38 11.74
C VAL A 104 6.15 -9.49 10.29
N PHE A 105 6.13 -8.39 9.54
CA PHE A 105 6.62 -8.36 8.17
C PHE A 105 8.11 -8.74 8.10
N ALA A 106 8.94 -8.17 8.97
CA ALA A 106 10.36 -8.51 9.05
C ALA A 106 10.57 -10.00 9.35
N GLN A 107 9.82 -10.58 10.29
CA GLN A 107 9.87 -12.01 10.59
C GLN A 107 9.44 -12.88 9.40
N LEU A 108 8.39 -12.48 8.68
CA LEU A 108 7.93 -13.21 7.48
C LEU A 108 8.96 -13.15 6.35
N ALA A 109 9.54 -11.97 6.11
CA ALA A 109 10.56 -11.75 5.10
C ALA A 109 11.87 -12.51 5.42
N GLU A 110 12.28 -12.55 6.68
CA GLU A 110 13.45 -13.33 7.12
C GLU A 110 13.20 -14.84 7.01
N ALA A 111 12.01 -15.30 7.40
CA ALA A 111 11.67 -16.72 7.35
C ALA A 111 11.54 -17.27 5.92
N GLU A 112 11.01 -16.48 4.99
CA GLU A 112 10.92 -16.85 3.57
C GLU A 112 10.88 -15.60 2.68
N PRO A 113 12.03 -15.14 2.15
CA PRO A 113 12.08 -14.01 1.22
C PRO A 113 11.23 -14.23 -0.04
N GLY A 114 11.11 -15.49 -0.50
CA GLY A 114 10.29 -15.92 -1.63
C GLY A 114 8.79 -15.97 -1.32
N THR A 115 8.26 -14.93 -0.66
CA THR A 115 6.86 -14.85 -0.25
C THR A 115 6.06 -13.90 -1.14
N PHE A 116 4.98 -14.41 -1.72
CA PHE A 116 3.95 -13.63 -2.38
C PHE A 116 2.93 -13.13 -1.34
N TYR A 117 2.93 -11.84 -1.06
CA TYR A 117 1.98 -11.22 -0.13
C TYR A 117 0.68 -10.86 -0.84
N LEU A 118 -0.42 -11.50 -0.44
CA LEU A 118 -1.75 -11.23 -0.96
C LEU A 118 -2.54 -10.43 0.08
N THR A 119 -3.18 -9.34 -0.34
CA THR A 119 -4.12 -8.55 0.48
C THR A 119 -5.54 -8.70 -0.05
N ASP A 120 -6.56 -8.25 0.68
CA ASP A 120 -7.95 -8.24 0.20
C ASP A 120 -8.08 -7.44 -1.11
N PHE A 121 -7.32 -6.35 -1.25
CA PHE A 121 -7.28 -5.58 -2.50
C PHE A 121 -6.73 -6.42 -3.65
N LEU A 122 -5.56 -7.03 -3.47
CA LEU A 122 -4.93 -7.80 -4.54
C LEU A 122 -5.74 -9.05 -4.87
N LEU A 123 -6.34 -9.72 -3.87
CA LEU A 123 -7.24 -10.85 -4.08
C LEU A 123 -8.45 -10.49 -4.97
N ARG A 124 -9.06 -9.31 -4.77
CA ARG A 124 -10.18 -8.83 -5.61
C ARG A 124 -9.75 -8.48 -7.03
N HIS A 125 -8.50 -8.07 -7.21
CA HIS A 125 -7.99 -7.54 -8.47
C HIS A 125 -6.91 -8.42 -9.10
N TYR A 126 -6.78 -9.67 -8.64
CA TYR A 126 -5.70 -10.59 -9.03
C TYR A 126 -5.62 -10.78 -10.54
N GLU A 127 -6.77 -11.03 -11.17
CA GLU A 127 -6.90 -11.12 -12.64
C GLU A 127 -6.38 -9.87 -13.37
N ARG A 128 -6.75 -8.69 -12.89
CA ARG A 128 -6.44 -7.42 -13.55
C ARG A 128 -5.01 -6.95 -13.31
N LEU A 129 -4.43 -7.28 -12.15
CA LEU A 129 -3.14 -6.74 -11.71
C LEU A 129 -1.99 -7.72 -11.82
N VAL A 130 -2.27 -9.02 -11.78
CA VAL A 130 -1.27 -10.10 -11.86
C VAL A 130 -1.44 -10.87 -13.17
N VAL A 131 -2.57 -11.54 -13.37
CA VAL A 131 -2.76 -12.49 -14.48
C VAL A 131 -2.59 -11.81 -15.85
N ARG A 132 -3.44 -10.83 -16.17
CA ARG A 132 -3.41 -10.18 -17.49
C ARG A 132 -2.14 -9.38 -17.76
N PRO A 133 -1.61 -8.56 -16.83
CA PRO A 133 -0.39 -7.79 -17.10
C PRO A 133 0.87 -8.66 -17.27
N LEU A 134 0.90 -9.83 -16.63
CA LEU A 134 1.97 -10.82 -16.82
C LEU A 134 1.67 -11.76 -18.01
N GLY A 135 0.51 -11.63 -18.66
CA GLY A 135 0.12 -12.45 -19.80
C GLY A 135 -0.17 -13.92 -19.46
N LEU A 136 -0.43 -14.25 -18.20
CA LEU A 136 -0.67 -15.62 -17.73
C LEU A 136 -1.98 -16.21 -18.25
N ASP A 137 -2.92 -15.36 -18.68
CA ASP A 137 -4.15 -15.75 -19.35
C ASP A 137 -3.92 -16.32 -20.76
N ARG A 138 -2.80 -15.92 -21.40
CA ARG A 138 -2.42 -16.35 -22.75
C ARG A 138 -1.24 -17.32 -22.76
N HIS A 139 -0.35 -17.18 -21.78
CA HIS A 139 0.89 -17.93 -21.62
C HIS A 139 1.06 -18.41 -20.17
N PRO A 140 0.26 -19.41 -19.72
CA PRO A 140 0.32 -19.90 -18.34
C PRO A 140 1.71 -20.40 -17.92
N GLU A 141 2.51 -20.89 -18.87
CA GLU A 141 3.88 -21.36 -18.66
C GLU A 141 4.81 -20.28 -18.08
N LEU A 142 4.52 -18.99 -18.33
CA LEU A 142 5.32 -17.89 -17.78
C LEU A 142 5.23 -17.79 -16.26
N ALA A 143 4.21 -18.37 -15.63
CA ALA A 143 4.09 -18.39 -14.17
C ALA A 143 5.31 -19.06 -13.54
N ALA A 144 5.81 -20.15 -14.12
CA ALA A 144 6.98 -20.86 -13.63
C ALA A 144 8.24 -19.98 -13.63
N GLU A 145 8.38 -19.07 -14.62
CA GLU A 145 9.53 -18.17 -14.72
C GLU A 145 9.37 -16.94 -13.80
N TYR A 146 8.24 -16.25 -13.85
CA TYR A 146 7.99 -15.06 -13.02
C TYR A 146 8.05 -15.37 -11.54
N PHE A 147 7.63 -16.58 -11.16
CA PHE A 147 7.53 -17.00 -9.78
C PHE A 147 8.56 -18.05 -9.37
N ARG A 148 9.60 -18.30 -10.17
CA ARG A 148 10.58 -19.38 -9.94
C ARG A 148 11.24 -19.40 -8.55
N HIS A 149 11.34 -18.22 -7.91
CA HIS A 149 11.94 -18.05 -6.59
C HIS A 149 10.91 -17.90 -5.46
N TYR A 150 9.62 -17.96 -5.78
CA TYR A 150 8.55 -17.88 -4.81
C TYR A 150 8.18 -19.29 -4.34
N LYS A 151 7.98 -19.43 -3.03
CA LYS A 151 7.66 -20.69 -2.36
C LYS A 151 6.40 -20.61 -1.53
N LYS A 152 6.02 -19.40 -1.10
CA LYS A 152 4.94 -19.18 -0.14
C LYS A 152 3.99 -18.08 -0.63
N LEU A 153 2.69 -18.28 -0.41
CA LEU A 153 1.70 -17.23 -0.42
C LEU A 153 1.24 -16.95 1.01
N VAL A 154 1.42 -15.71 1.47
CA VAL A 154 0.83 -15.24 2.73
C VAL A 154 -0.36 -14.35 2.41
N TYR A 155 -1.56 -14.81 2.74
CA TYR A 155 -2.76 -13.99 2.66
C TYR A 155 -2.94 -13.19 3.94
N LEU A 156 -2.70 -11.88 3.83
CA LEU A 156 -2.95 -10.87 4.86
C LEU A 156 -4.38 -10.36 4.70
N ALA A 157 -5.31 -10.82 5.53
CA ALA A 157 -6.72 -10.49 5.41
C ALA A 157 -7.11 -9.25 6.24
N GLN A 158 -7.72 -8.26 5.59
CA GLN A 158 -8.17 -7.02 6.26
C GLN A 158 -9.58 -7.15 6.83
N THR A 159 -10.39 -8.03 6.25
CA THR A 159 -11.78 -8.26 6.65
C THR A 159 -12.08 -9.74 6.71
N ASP A 160 -13.02 -10.13 7.57
CA ASP A 160 -13.55 -11.50 7.55
C ASP A 160 -14.54 -11.63 6.39
N ARG A 161 -14.18 -12.45 5.41
CA ARG A 161 -14.96 -12.71 4.19
C ARG A 161 -15.00 -14.20 3.94
N ALA A 162 -16.21 -14.76 3.97
CA ALA A 162 -16.45 -16.20 3.89
C ALA A 162 -15.78 -16.89 2.67
N ASP A 163 -15.63 -16.19 1.53
CA ASP A 163 -15.05 -16.75 0.30
C ASP A 163 -13.54 -16.50 0.13
N ALA A 164 -12.96 -15.59 0.93
CA ALA A 164 -11.65 -15.02 0.61
C ALA A 164 -10.50 -16.01 0.84
N ILE A 165 -10.56 -16.78 1.92
CA ILE A 165 -9.53 -17.78 2.26
C ILE A 165 -9.47 -18.86 1.18
N GLY A 166 -10.62 -19.37 0.75
CA GLY A 166 -10.70 -20.40 -0.29
C GLY A 166 -10.12 -19.93 -1.62
N ARG A 167 -10.46 -18.71 -2.05
CA ARG A 167 -9.90 -18.11 -3.28
C ARG A 167 -8.40 -17.87 -3.19
N ALA A 168 -7.92 -17.38 -2.04
CA ALA A 168 -6.51 -17.14 -1.82
C ALA A 168 -5.70 -18.47 -1.81
N ARG A 169 -6.28 -19.53 -1.24
CA ARG A 169 -5.73 -20.89 -1.30
C ARG A 169 -5.63 -21.40 -2.74
N GLN A 170 -6.71 -21.26 -3.52
CA GLN A 170 -6.71 -21.66 -4.94
C GLN A 170 -5.60 -20.98 -5.75
N ILE A 171 -5.35 -19.68 -5.50
CA ILE A 171 -4.23 -18.96 -6.13
C ILE A 171 -2.90 -19.60 -5.75
N ALA A 172 -2.69 -19.87 -4.46
CA ALA A 172 -1.44 -20.49 -4.01
C ALA A 172 -1.23 -21.89 -4.62
N ASP A 173 -2.28 -22.72 -4.61
CA ASP A 173 -2.24 -24.07 -5.18
C ASP A 173 -1.93 -24.02 -6.68
N SER A 174 -2.52 -23.07 -7.42
CA SER A 174 -2.27 -22.88 -8.86
C SER A 174 -0.83 -22.49 -9.19
N LEU A 175 -0.12 -21.89 -8.23
CA LEU A 175 1.29 -21.50 -8.36
C LEU A 175 2.24 -22.49 -7.68
N GLY A 176 1.72 -23.54 -7.04
CA GLY A 176 2.51 -24.52 -6.28
C GLY A 176 3.11 -23.94 -4.98
N PHE A 177 2.52 -22.90 -4.40
CA PHE A 177 3.03 -22.27 -3.19
C PHE A 177 2.43 -22.87 -1.91
N CYS A 178 3.25 -22.96 -0.86
CA CYS A 178 2.75 -23.14 0.49
C CYS A 178 1.85 -21.96 0.87
N PHE A 179 0.63 -22.21 1.35
CA PHE A 179 -0.26 -21.13 1.76
C PHE A 179 -0.36 -20.96 3.27
N GLU A 180 -0.31 -19.70 3.68
CA GLU A 180 -0.45 -19.23 5.05
C GLU A 180 -1.50 -18.12 5.10
N TYR A 181 -2.45 -18.21 6.04
CA TYR A 181 -3.47 -17.19 6.27
C TYR A 181 -3.16 -16.41 7.55
N ARG A 182 -3.31 -15.09 7.50
CA ARG A 182 -3.23 -14.22 8.66
C ARG A 182 -4.31 -13.15 8.61
N TYR A 183 -5.18 -13.11 9.61
CA TYR A 183 -6.05 -11.96 9.82
C TYR A 183 -5.25 -10.79 10.38
N THR A 184 -5.22 -9.66 9.67
CA THR A 184 -4.45 -8.46 10.04
C THR A 184 -5.33 -7.29 10.47
N GLY A 185 -6.60 -7.28 10.07
CA GLY A 185 -7.37 -6.03 10.06
C GLY A 185 -6.62 -4.97 9.26
N TYR A 186 -6.55 -3.75 9.77
CA TYR A 186 -5.76 -2.66 9.17
C TYR A 186 -4.35 -2.50 9.75
N GLY A 187 -3.86 -3.47 10.53
CA GLY A 187 -2.52 -3.45 11.10
C GLY A 187 -2.21 -2.15 11.86
N GLU A 188 -1.08 -1.52 11.52
CA GLU A 188 -0.65 -0.22 12.03
C GLU A 188 -1.14 0.96 11.19
N LEU A 189 -1.81 0.74 10.05
CA LEU A 189 -2.23 1.82 9.16
C LEU A 189 -3.07 2.87 9.90
N GLY A 190 -4.01 2.44 10.75
CA GLY A 190 -4.84 3.34 11.54
C GLY A 190 -4.04 4.21 12.51
N THR A 191 -3.13 3.60 13.27
CA THR A 191 -2.27 4.34 14.23
C THR A 191 -1.36 5.32 13.51
N ARG A 192 -0.74 4.89 12.41
CA ARG A 192 0.16 5.74 11.60
C ARG A 192 -0.56 6.94 11.01
N LEU A 193 -1.75 6.73 10.44
CA LEU A 193 -2.58 7.83 9.93
C LEU A 193 -3.04 8.76 11.05
N ARG A 194 -3.38 8.22 12.23
CA ARG A 194 -3.72 9.05 13.39
C ARG A 194 -2.57 9.97 13.77
N THR A 195 -1.34 9.45 13.85
CA THR A 195 -0.16 10.27 14.15
C THR A 195 -0.03 11.43 13.17
N LEU A 196 -0.19 11.18 11.86
CA LEU A 196 -0.13 12.23 10.84
C LEU A 196 -1.22 13.30 11.00
N VAL A 197 -2.41 12.90 11.46
CA VAL A 197 -3.52 13.83 11.73
C VAL A 197 -3.27 14.62 13.02
N THR A 198 -2.84 13.97 14.11
CA THR A 198 -2.66 14.60 15.43
C THR A 198 -1.39 15.44 15.56
N SER A 199 -0.33 15.10 14.83
CA SER A 199 0.88 15.92 14.76
C SER A 199 0.58 17.34 14.24
N GLN A 200 -0.55 17.53 13.57
CA GLN A 200 -1.02 18.86 13.14
C GLN A 200 -1.76 19.62 14.22
N ASP A 201 -2.57 18.95 15.04
CA ASP A 201 -3.23 19.59 16.18
C ASP A 201 -2.18 20.16 17.14
N ALA A 202 -1.04 19.48 17.30
CA ALA A 202 0.09 19.93 18.10
C ALA A 202 0.82 21.15 17.49
N LEU A 203 1.00 21.19 16.16
CA LEU A 203 1.62 22.32 15.46
C LEU A 203 0.68 23.53 15.36
N ALA A 204 -0.63 23.32 15.28
CA ALA A 204 -1.65 24.37 15.24
C ALA A 204 -1.83 25.09 16.60
N TRP A 205 -1.40 24.47 17.71
CA TRP A 205 -1.45 25.07 19.06
C TRP A 205 -0.16 25.82 19.44
N GLN A 206 0.91 25.66 18.65
CA GLN A 206 2.22 26.30 18.86
C GLN A 206 2.48 27.49 17.93
N ALA A 207 1.57 27.79 17.01
CA ALA A 207 1.63 28.92 16.07
C ALA A 207 0.61 30.00 16.46
#